data_AF-A0A916HCC2-F1
#
_entry.id   AF-A0A916HCC2-F1
#
_cell.length_a   1.000
_cell.length_b   1.000
_cell.length_c   1.000
_cell.angle_alpha   90.00
_cell.angle_beta   90.00
_cell.angle_gamma   90.00
#
_symmetry.space_group_name_H-M   'P 1'
#
loop_
_entity.id
_entity.type
_entity.pdbx_description
1 polymer ?
#
loop_
_entity_poly.entity_id
_entity_poly.type
_entity_poly.pdbx_seq_one_letter_code
_entity_poly.pdbx_strand_id
1 'polypeptide(L)' 'LTGALRMEMPDGRRFRLGAGLGDAERRDPPPIGTLVTYRYQALTPRGLPRFPRYWRVREEF' A
#
# COMPACT_ATOMS: atom_id res chain seq x y z
N LEU A 1 0.39 2.78 16.65
CA LEU A 1 -0.10 3.37 15.39
C LEU A 1 0.86 2.97 14.27
N THR A 2 0.34 2.37 13.21
CA THR A 2 1.13 1.93 12.05
C THR A 2 1.61 3.13 11.25
N GLY A 3 2.92 3.24 11.03
CA GLY A 3 3.49 4.32 10.23
C GLY A 3 3.32 4.12 8.72
N ALA A 4 3.54 2.89 8.25
CA ALA A 4 3.40 2.51 6.85
C ALA A 4 3.15 1.01 6.69
N LEU A 5 2.47 0.64 5.61
CA LEU A 5 2.32 -0.74 5.16
C LEU A 5 3.50 -1.13 4.27
N ARG A 6 4.02 -2.35 4.45
CA ARG A 6 5.01 -2.95 3.55
C ARG A 6 4.25 -3.75 2.50
N MET A 7 4.27 -3.27 1.26
CA MET A 7 3.59 -3.88 0.13
C MET A 7 4.55 -4.75 -0.67
N GLU A 8 4.03 -5.83 -1.24
CA GLU A 8 4.70 -6.66 -2.25
C GLU A 8 3.84 -6.66 -3.52
N MET A 9 4.46 -6.40 -4.66
CA MET A 9 3.82 -6.46 -5.97
C MET A 9 3.89 -7.90 -6.52
N PRO A 10 3.05 -8.28 -7.51
CA PRO A 10 3.04 -9.63 -8.08
C PRO A 10 4.38 -10.10 -8.66
N ASP A 11 5.26 -9.16 -9.02
CA ASP A 11 6.62 -9.41 -9.52
C ASP A 11 7.67 -9.54 -8.39
N GLY A 12 7.25 -9.61 -7.13
CA GLY A 12 8.10 -9.77 -5.95
C GLY A 12 8.78 -8.48 -5.46
N ARG A 13 8.57 -7.35 -6.13
CA ARG A 13 9.14 -6.06 -5.70
C ARG A 13 8.39 -5.51 -4.49
N ARG A 14 9.14 -4.90 -3.58
CA ARG A 14 8.62 -4.41 -2.29
C ARG A 14 8.75 -2.91 -2.17
N PHE A 15 7.75 -2.26 -1.59
CA PHE A 15 7.76 -0.83 -1.31
C PHE A 15 6.98 -0.51 -0.03
N ARG A 16 7.16 0.70 0.49
CA ARG A 16 6.43 1.19 1.68
C ARG A 16 5.33 2.15 1.26
N LEU A 17 4.18 2.05 1.92
CA LEU A 17 3.00 2.87 1.70
C LEU A 17 2.53 3.44 3.04
N GLY A 18 2.92 4.69 3.30
CA GLY A 18 2.54 5.42 4.53
C GLY A 18 1.56 6.57 4.31
N ALA A 19 1.41 7.01 3.06
CA ALA A 19 0.49 8.09 2.69
C ALA A 19 -0.91 7.54 2.43
N GLY A 20 -1.94 8.31 2.80
CA GLY A 20 -3.34 7.96 2.58
C GLY A 20 -3.95 7.00 3.62
N LEU A 21 -3.16 6.48 4.57
CA LEU A 21 -3.71 5.75 5.72
C LEU A 21 -4.43 6.75 6.63
N GLY A 22 -5.70 6.48 6.96
CA GLY A 22 -6.44 7.21 7.97
C GLY A 22 -6.07 6.74 9.38
N ASP A 23 -6.60 7.42 10.38
CA ASP A 23 -6.32 7.06 11.78
C ASP A 23 -6.90 5.69 12.16
N ALA A 24 -8.02 5.30 11.53
CA ALA A 24 -8.61 3.98 11.70
C ALA A 24 -7.65 2.89 11.18
N GLU A 25 -7.13 3.00 9.95
CA GLU A 25 -6.17 2.03 9.41
C GLU A 25 -4.82 2.07 10.13
N ARG A 26 -4.46 3.19 10.77
CA ARG A 26 -3.25 3.24 11.62
C ARG A 26 -3.45 2.56 12.97
N ARG A 27 -4.66 2.58 13.53
CA ARG A 27 -5.00 1.89 14.78
C ARG A 27 -5.20 0.40 14.54
N ASP A 28 -5.88 0.06 13.46
CA ASP A 28 -6.17 -1.29 13.03
C ASP A 28 -5.73 -1.50 11.57
N PRO A 29 -4.44 -1.82 11.35
CA PRO A 29 -3.91 -2.00 10.00
C PRO A 29 -4.48 -3.25 9.34
N PRO A 30 -4.63 -3.26 8.00
CA PRO A 30 -5.01 -4.46 7.27
C PRO A 30 -4.10 -5.65 7.62
N PRO A 31 -4.64 -6.86 7.82
CA PRO A 31 -3.86 -8.05 8.11
C PRO A 31 -2.81 -8.33 7.03
N ILE A 32 -1.70 -8.94 7.42
CA ILE A 32 -0.66 -9.38 6.47
C ILE A 32 -1.29 -10.39 5.51
N GLY A 33 -1.01 -10.24 4.21
CA GLY A 33 -1.60 -11.06 3.14
C GLY A 33 -2.84 -10.44 2.50
N THR A 34 -3.42 -9.40 3.11
CA THR A 34 -4.56 -8.68 2.53
C THR A 34 -4.16 -7.94 1.26
N LEU A 35 -4.96 -8.08 0.20
CA LEU A 35 -4.80 -7.30 -1.01
C LEU A 35 -5.30 -5.87 -0.80
N VAL A 36 -4.49 -4.89 -1.16
CA VAL A 36 -4.81 -3.47 -1.01
C VAL A 36 -4.67 -2.78 -2.37
N THR A 37 -5.67 -1.97 -2.71
CA THR A 37 -5.59 -1.06 -3.85
C THR A 37 -4.89 0.22 -3.40
N TYR A 38 -3.95 0.70 -4.21
CA TYR A 38 -3.24 1.95 -3.98
C TYR A 38 -3.17 2.75 -5.28
N ARG A 39 -2.98 4.06 -5.16
CA ARG A 39 -2.82 4.98 -6.29
C ARG A 39 -1.42 5.56 -6.27
N TYR A 40 -0.83 5.75 -7.44
CA TYR A 40 0.48 6.37 -7.63
C TYR A 40 0.45 7.29 -8.86
N GLN A 41 1.41 8.21 -8.96
CA GLN A 41 1.43 9.19 -10.05
C GLN A 41 2.37 8.80 -11.18
N ALA A 42 3.47 8.13 -10.85
CA ALA A 42 4.47 7.68 -11.82
C ALA A 42 5.17 6.43 -11.30
N LEU A 43 5.92 5.76 -12.17
CA LEU A 43 6.86 4.72 -11.78
C LEU A 43 8.28 5.29 -11.71
N THR A 44 9.09 4.75 -10.81
CA THR A 44 10.54 4.98 -10.78
C THR A 44 11.21 4.21 -11.94
N PRO A 45 12.48 4.50 -12.29
CA PRO A 45 13.22 3.72 -13.29
C PRO A 45 13.32 2.21 -12.96
N ARG A 46 13.24 1.87 -11.67
CA ARG A 46 13.19 0.47 -11.19
C ARG A 46 11.78 -0.13 -11.21
N GLY A 47 10.82 0.60 -11.75
CA GLY A 47 9.39 0.28 -11.88
C GLY A 47 8.62 0.20 -10.55
N LEU A 48 9.15 0.77 -9.46
CA LEU A 48 8.41 0.94 -8.22
C LEU A 48 7.46 2.16 -8.30
N PRO A 49 6.27 2.10 -7.68
CA PRO A 49 5.37 3.25 -7.56
C PRO A 49 6.02 4.47 -6.90
N ARG A 50 5.92 5.64 -7.54
CA ARG A 50 6.35 6.93 -6.99
C ARG A 50 5.16 7.62 -6.34
N PHE A 51 5.35 8.05 -5.09
CA PHE A 51 4.32 8.64 -4.23
C PHE A 51 3.06 7.75 -4.10
N PRO A 52 3.20 6.48 -3.69
CA PRO A 52 2.05 5.60 -3.49
C PRO A 52 1.19 6.10 -2.32
N ARG A 53 -0.12 6.11 -2.53
CA ARG A 53 -1.13 6.45 -1.53
C ARG A 53 -2.10 5.30 -1.36
N TYR A 54 -2.38 4.94 -0.12
CA TYR A 54 -3.45 4.01 0.24
C TYR A 54 -4.76 4.46 -0.38
N TRP A 55 -5.56 3.51 -0.85
CA TRP A 55 -6.92 3.76 -1.32
C TRP A 55 -7.94 2.96 -0.51
N ARG A 56 -7.88 1.62 -0.60
CA ARG A 56 -8.77 0.72 0.15
C ARG A 56 -8.26 -0.72 0.13
N VAL A 57 -8.66 -1.52 1.11
CA VAL A 57 -8.61 -2.98 1.02
C VAL A 57 -9.40 -3.43 -0.21
N ARG A 58 -8.82 -4.35 -0.99
CA ARG A 58 -9.47 -4.94 -2.16
C ARG A 58 -10.42 -6.02 -1.66
N GLU A 59 -11.71 -5.83 -1.87
CA GLU A 59 -12.70 -6.89 -1.69
C GLU A 59 -12.51 -7.93 -2.81
N GLU A 60 -12.37 -9.19 -2.43
CA GLU A 60 -12.49 -10.30 -3.36
C GLU A 60 -13.99 -10.48 -3.63
N PHE A 61 -14.37 -10.55 -4.92
CA PHE A 61 -15.74 -10.79 -5.35
C PHE A 61 -16.05 -12.28 -5.33
#